data_AF-A0A7W0RZF4-F1
#
_entry.id   AF-A0A7W0RZF4-F1
#
_cell.length_a   1.000
_cell.length_b   1.000
_cell.length_c   1.000
_cell.angle_alpha   90.00
_cell.angle_beta   90.00
_cell.angle_gamma   90.00
#
_symmetry.space_group_name_H-M   'P 1'
#
loop_
_entity.id
_entity.type
_entity.pdbx_description
1 polymer ?
#
loop_
_entity_poly.entity_id
_entity_poly.type
_entity_poly.pdbx_seq_one_letter_code
_entity_poly.pdbx_strand_id
1 'polypeptide(L)'
;ASAQEAGRMLARPEVRAVLVCDEGRLLGLVTAAELVMHVVAVGRDPATTPLREIVAAAPLVIEANLPVEEAYRLLEERDVERVPVTEEGRLVGVLSRSVLQRRLAEDESPQDEL
;
A
#
# COMPACT_ATOMS: atom_id res chain seq x y z
N ALA A 1 10.73 -0.93 14.48
CA ALA A 1 10.55 -2.24 13.85
C ALA A 1 11.76 -2.59 12.99
N SER A 2 12.14 -3.86 12.93
CA SER A 2 13.26 -4.38 12.14
C SER A 2 12.82 -5.03 10.82
N ALA A 3 13.78 -5.24 9.91
CA ALA A 3 13.59 -5.98 8.67
C ALA A 3 13.06 -7.40 8.89
N GLN A 4 13.48 -8.07 9.97
CA GLN A 4 12.97 -9.40 10.32
C GLN A 4 11.48 -9.38 10.67
N GLU A 5 11.01 -8.37 11.40
CA GLU A 5 9.59 -8.23 11.74
C GLU A 5 8.73 -8.03 10.47
N ALA A 6 9.18 -7.18 9.54
CA ALA A 6 8.50 -7.05 8.24
C ALA A 6 8.55 -8.35 7.44
N GLY A 7 9.68 -9.07 7.46
CA GLY A 7 9.82 -10.38 6.82
C GLY A 7 8.82 -11.42 7.35
N ARG A 8 8.56 -11.44 8.66
CA ARG A 8 7.53 -12.32 9.26
C ARG A 8 6.12 -11.95 8.82
N MET A 9 5.84 -10.67 8.60
CA MET A 9 4.55 -10.23 8.07
C MET A 9 4.39 -10.64 6.60
N LEU A 10 5.43 -10.40 5.79
CA LEU A 10 5.47 -10.74 4.36
C LEU A 10 5.51 -12.24 4.08
N ALA A 11 5.89 -13.06 5.06
CA ALA A 11 5.80 -14.52 4.95
C ALA A 11 4.36 -15.03 4.84
N ARG A 12 3.37 -14.21 5.20
CA ARG A 12 1.95 -14.52 5.00
C ARG A 12 1.61 -14.29 3.52
N PRO A 13 1.09 -15.29 2.78
CA PRO A 13 0.85 -15.18 1.34
C PRO A 13 -0.03 -13.99 0.92
N GLU A 14 -0.91 -13.55 1.82
CA GLU A 14 -1.86 -12.47 1.57
C GLU A 14 -1.22 -11.07 1.71
N VAL A 15 -0.04 -10.98 2.34
CA VAL A 15 0.64 -9.71 2.62
C VAL A 15 1.65 -9.42 1.52
N ARG A 16 1.33 -8.44 0.66
CA ARG A 16 2.20 -8.03 -0.45
C ARG A 16 3.22 -6.96 -0.10
N ALA A 17 2.90 -6.13 0.90
CA ALA A 17 3.69 -5.00 1.35
C ALA A 17 3.38 -4.71 2.82
N VAL A 18 4.33 -4.14 3.54
CA VAL A 18 4.19 -3.63 4.90
C VAL A 18 4.34 -2.11 4.85
N LEU A 19 3.30 -1.37 5.24
CA LEU A 19 3.37 0.09 5.32
C LEU A 19 4.17 0.50 6.55
N VAL A 20 5.10 1.43 6.36
CA VAL A 20 5.96 1.95 7.42
C VAL A 20 5.48 3.35 7.77
N CYS A 21 5.12 3.54 9.04
CA CYS A 21 4.68 4.83 9.56
C CYS A 21 5.55 5.27 10.74
N ASP A 22 5.64 6.58 10.93
CA ASP A 22 6.25 7.22 12.09
C ASP A 22 5.27 8.24 12.66
N GLU A 23 4.91 8.09 13.94
CA GLU A 23 3.88 8.89 14.61
C GLU A 23 2.57 9.00 13.80
N GLY A 24 2.19 7.91 13.13
CA GLY A 24 1.00 7.82 12.28
C GLY A 24 1.16 8.40 10.87
N ARG A 25 2.25 9.09 10.56
CA ARG A 25 2.56 9.56 9.20
C ARG A 25 3.16 8.47 8.35
N LEU A 26 2.69 8.34 7.12
CA LEU A 26 3.21 7.36 6.18
C LEU A 26 4.61 7.77 5.71
N LEU A 27 5.60 6.90 5.92
CA LEU A 27 6.95 7.07 5.38
C LEU A 27 7.12 6.35 4.04
N GLY A 28 6.40 5.25 3.84
CA GLY A 28 6.49 4.43 2.63
C GLY A 28 6.11 2.99 2.90
N LEU A 29 6.74 2.07 2.17
CA LEU A 29 6.46 0.65 2.27
C LEU A 29 7.72 -0.21 2.15
N VAL A 30 7.61 -1.45 2.63
CA VAL A 30 8.61 -2.50 2.46
C VAL A 30 7.92 -3.73 1.88
N THR A 31 8.45 -4.25 0.77
CA THR A 31 8.05 -5.52 0.17
C THR A 31 9.18 -6.54 0.30
N ALA A 32 8.96 -7.75 -0.21
CA ALA A 32 10.01 -8.76 -0.31
C ALA A 32 11.22 -8.26 -1.13
N ALA A 33 11.00 -7.38 -2.12
CA ALA A 33 12.07 -6.83 -2.94
C ALA A 33 13.03 -5.98 -2.10
N GLU A 34 12.53 -5.10 -1.24
CA GLU A 34 13.38 -4.28 -0.37
C GLU A 34 14.18 -5.14 0.62
N LEU A 35 13.58 -6.21 1.16
CA LEU A 35 14.31 -7.16 2.02
C LEU A 35 15.42 -7.87 1.27
N VAL A 36 15.17 -8.32 0.04
CA VAL A 36 16.19 -8.98 -0.78
C VAL A 36 17.30 -8.00 -1.15
N MET A 37 16.96 -6.84 -1.70
CA MET A 37 17.92 -5.89 -2.25
C MET A 37 18.75 -5.19 -1.18
N HIS A 38 18.14 -4.80 -0.06
CA HIS A 38 18.78 -3.96 0.94
C HIS A 38 19.21 -4.70 2.22
N VAL A 39 18.84 -5.98 2.38
CA VAL A 39 19.25 -6.79 3.53
C VAL A 39 20.01 -8.02 3.10
N VAL A 40 19.37 -8.92 2.33
CA VAL A 40 19.98 -10.21 1.94
C VAL A 40 21.16 -10.02 1.00
N ALA A 41 20.97 -9.29 -0.10
CA ALA A 41 21.99 -9.12 -1.15
C ALA A 41 23.26 -8.42 -0.65
N VAL A 42 23.15 -7.60 0.39
CA VAL A 42 24.25 -6.83 0.99
C VAL A 42 24.73 -7.43 2.33
N GLY A 43 24.15 -8.55 2.77
CA GLY A 43 24.58 -9.26 3.98
C GLY A 43 24.31 -8.54 5.31
N ARG A 44 23.28 -7.68 5.38
CA ARG A 44 22.89 -7.05 6.66
C ARG A 44 22.14 -8.02 7.55
N ASP A 45 22.27 -7.87 8.87
CA ASP A 45 21.50 -8.65 9.83
C ASP A 45 20.03 -8.15 9.85
N PRO A 46 19.04 -8.98 9.47
CA PRO A 46 17.64 -8.57 9.47
C PRO A 46 17.08 -8.28 10.88
N ALA A 47 17.67 -8.84 11.94
CA ALA A 47 17.22 -8.63 13.31
C ALA A 47 17.50 -7.20 13.79
N THR A 48 18.59 -6.58 13.32
CA THR A 48 19.04 -5.25 13.75
C THR A 48 18.84 -4.16 12.71
N THR A 49 18.63 -4.50 11.43
CA THR A 49 18.38 -3.51 10.37
C THR A 49 17.00 -2.85 10.56
N PRO A 50 16.92 -1.53 10.79
CA PRO A 50 15.64 -0.86 11.00
C PRO A 50 14.92 -0.60 9.68
N LEU A 51 13.58 -0.67 9.68
CA LEU A 51 12.78 -0.50 8.45
C LEU A 51 13.00 0.86 7.78
N ARG A 52 13.26 1.93 8.55
CA ARG A 52 13.53 3.28 8.01
C ARG A 52 14.74 3.35 7.07
N GLU A 53 15.66 2.39 7.14
CA GLU A 53 16.85 2.35 6.28
C GLU A 53 16.62 1.62 4.95
N ILE A 54 15.50 0.90 4.83
CA ILE A 54 15.15 0.09 3.65
C ILE A 54 13.78 0.44 3.08
N VAL A 55 13.10 1.43 3.67
CA VAL A 55 11.77 1.89 3.23
C VAL A 55 11.87 2.46 1.82
N ALA A 56 10.96 2.02 0.96
CA ALA A 56 10.79 2.56 -0.38
C ALA A 56 9.58 3.49 -0.42
N ALA A 57 9.60 4.47 -1.32
CA ALA A 57 8.43 5.30 -1.59
C ALA A 57 7.28 4.42 -2.12
N ALA A 58 6.05 4.69 -1.65
CA ALA A 58 4.88 4.06 -2.23
C ALA A 58 4.69 4.58 -3.68
N PRO A 59 4.37 3.71 -4.66
CA PRO A 59 4.23 4.12 -6.06
C PRO A 59 3.04 5.05 -6.29
N LEU A 60 2.02 4.94 -5.43
CA LEU A 60 0.84 5.80 -5.40
C LEU A 60 0.34 5.87 -3.95
N VAL A 61 -0.03 7.06 -3.50
CA VAL A 61 -0.73 7.37 -2.25
C VAL A 61 -1.86 8.31 -2.62
N ILE A 62 -3.03 8.14 -2.03
CA ILE A 62 -4.19 9.00 -2.30
C ILE A 62 -4.68 9.65 -1.00
N GLU A 63 -5.26 10.83 -1.10
CA GLU A 63 -5.92 11.50 0.03
C GLU A 63 -7.34 10.95 0.24
N ALA A 64 -7.79 10.94 1.50
CA ALA A 64 -9.07 10.37 1.90
C ALA A 64 -10.29 11.12 1.35
N ASN A 65 -10.10 12.36 0.89
CA ASN A 65 -11.13 13.19 0.26
C ASN A 65 -11.18 13.04 -1.27
N LEU A 66 -10.34 12.19 -1.87
CA LEU A 66 -10.35 11.95 -3.32
C LEU A 66 -11.65 11.22 -3.72
N PRO A 67 -12.38 11.70 -4.75
CA PRO A 67 -13.57 11.02 -5.25
C PRO A 67 -13.27 9.57 -5.65
N VAL A 68 -14.23 8.69 -5.42
CA VAL A 68 -14.05 7.23 -5.61
C VAL A 68 -13.76 6.88 -7.06
N GLU A 69 -14.43 7.53 -8.01
CA GLU A 69 -14.25 7.33 -9.44
C GLU A 69 -12.84 7.75 -9.88
N GLU A 70 -12.34 8.85 -9.33
CA GLU A 70 -10.99 9.35 -9.60
C GLU A 70 -9.94 8.44 -8.97
N ALA A 71 -10.16 7.96 -7.74
CA ALA A 71 -9.32 6.95 -7.12
C ALA A 71 -9.24 5.68 -7.98
N TYR A 72 -10.38 5.16 -8.45
CA TYR A 72 -10.42 3.98 -9.32
C TYR A 72 -9.59 4.19 -10.60
N ARG A 73 -9.79 5.33 -11.27
CA ARG A 73 -9.04 5.69 -12.47
C ARG A 73 -7.53 5.77 -12.22
N LEU A 74 -7.09 6.39 -11.12
CA LEU A 74 -5.67 6.46 -10.78
C LEU A 74 -5.07 5.07 -10.52
N LEU A 75 -5.80 4.18 -9.85
CA LEU A 75 -5.34 2.81 -9.59
C LEU A 75 -5.23 2.01 -10.90
N GLU A 76 -6.17 2.17 -11.82
CA GLU A 76 -6.12 1.58 -13.17
C GLU A 76 -4.95 2.12 -14.00
N GLU A 77 -4.83 3.45 -14.09
CA GLU A 77 -3.79 4.12 -14.89
C GLU A 77 -2.37 3.80 -14.39
N ARG A 78 -2.20 3.52 -13.08
CA ARG A 78 -0.92 3.16 -12.47
C ARG A 78 -0.70 1.65 -12.36
N ASP A 79 -1.67 0.83 -12.76
CA ASP A 79 -1.68 -0.62 -12.59
C ASP A 79 -1.36 -1.06 -11.14
N VAL A 80 -2.01 -0.41 -10.17
CA VAL A 80 -1.82 -0.68 -8.74
C VAL A 80 -3.09 -1.27 -8.13
N GLU A 81 -3.00 -2.47 -7.55
CA GLU A 81 -4.16 -3.13 -6.92
C GLU A 81 -4.52 -2.53 -5.56
N ARG A 82 -3.54 -2.05 -4.79
CA ARG A 82 -3.76 -1.50 -3.44
C ARG A 82 -2.92 -0.25 -3.20
N VAL A 83 -3.54 0.78 -2.63
CA VAL A 83 -2.87 2.04 -2.29
C VAL A 83 -3.08 2.42 -0.83
N PRO A 84 -2.08 3.02 -0.16
CA PRO A 84 -2.29 3.71 1.10
C PRO A 84 -3.22 4.92 0.90
N VAL A 85 -4.12 5.13 1.87
CA VAL A 85 -4.97 6.32 1.94
C VAL A 85 -4.51 7.18 3.11
N THR A 86 -4.27 8.45 2.85
CA THR A 86 -3.82 9.42 3.86
C THR A 86 -4.82 10.54 4.10
N GLU A 87 -4.77 11.13 5.28
CA GLU A 87 -5.40 12.41 5.60
C GLU A 87 -4.32 13.32 6.18
N GLU A 88 -3.95 14.37 5.44
CA GLU A 88 -2.84 15.26 5.80
C GLU A 88 -1.53 14.49 6.05
N GLY A 89 -1.27 13.46 5.22
CA GLY A 89 -0.09 12.59 5.33
C GLY A 89 -0.14 11.55 6.45
N ARG A 90 -1.19 11.51 7.28
CA ARG A 90 -1.41 10.42 8.25
C ARG A 90 -2.08 9.25 7.57
N LEU A 91 -1.58 8.03 7.78
CA LEU A 91 -2.19 6.82 7.23
C LEU A 91 -3.53 6.56 7.91
N VAL A 92 -4.62 6.54 7.15
CA VAL A 92 -5.98 6.26 7.65
C VAL A 92 -6.54 4.94 7.14
N GLY A 93 -5.94 4.36 6.08
CA GLY A 93 -6.37 3.06 5.58
C GLY A 93 -5.63 2.59 4.34
N VAL A 94 -6.15 1.52 3.74
CA VAL A 94 -5.69 0.97 2.47
C VAL A 94 -6.91 0.76 1.60
N LEU A 95 -6.84 1.21 0.36
CA LEU A 95 -7.89 1.02 -0.64
C LEU A 95 -7.45 -0.01 -1.67
N SER A 96 -8.39 -0.87 -2.10
CA SER A 96 -8.17 -1.88 -3.14
C SER A 96 -8.96 -1.53 -4.40
N ARG A 97 -8.35 -1.66 -5.57
CA ARG A 97 -9.00 -1.44 -6.87
C ARG A 97 -10.22 -2.34 -7.04
N SER A 98 -10.10 -3.63 -6.73
CA SER A 98 -11.22 -4.59 -6.75
C SER A 98 -12.41 -4.20 -5.87
N VAL A 99 -12.18 -3.54 -4.73
CA VAL A 99 -13.27 -3.03 -3.87
C VAL A 99 -13.97 -1.86 -4.54
N LEU A 100 -13.22 -0.95 -5.16
CA LEU A 100 -13.81 0.16 -5.91
C LEU A 100 -14.60 -0.32 -7.13
N GLN A 101 -14.03 -1.25 -7.91
CA GLN A 101 -14.71 -1.81 -9.07
C GLN A 101 -16.07 -2.41 -8.69
N ARG A 102 -16.12 -3.17 -7.60
CA ARG A 102 -17.37 -3.74 -7.09
C ARG A 102 -18.37 -2.65 -6.68
N ARG A 103 -17.91 -1.62 -5.97
CA ARG A 103 -18.78 -0.51 -5.54
C ARG A 103 -19.37 0.26 -6.72
N LEU A 104 -18.55 0.60 -7.71
CA LEU A 104 -18.98 1.32 -8.90
C LEU A 104 -19.99 0.52 -9.72
N ALA A 105 -19.81 -0.80 -9.82
CA ALA A 105 -20.76 -1.68 -10.49
C ALA A 105 -22.12 -1.82 -9.75
N GLU A 106 -22.15 -1.63 -8.42
CA GLU A 106 -23.39 -1.63 -7.64
C GLU A 106 -24.17 -0.31 -7.81
N ASP A 107 -23.47 0.81 -8.00
CA ASP A 107 -24.07 2.14 -8.22
C ASP A 107 -24.64 2.31 -9.64
N GLU A 108 -24.16 1.57 -10.65
CA GLU A 108 -24.69 1.54 -12.04
C GLU A 108 -26.02 0.77 -12.20
N SER A 109 -26.82 0.62 -11.14
CA SER A 109 -28.13 -0.06 -11.21
C SER A 109 -28.99 0.48 -12.37
N PRO A 110 -29.56 -0.37 -13.25
CA PRO A 110 -30.20 0.05 -14.49
C PRO A 110 -31.46 0.89 -14.22
N GLN A 111 -31.32 2.20 -14.36
CA GLN A 111 -32.43 3.14 -14.49
C GLN A 111 -32.24 3.83 -15.83
N ASP A 112 -32.81 3.25 -16.89
CA ASP A 112 -33.24 3.91 -18.13
C ASP A 112 -33.73 2.85 -19.16
N GLU A 113 -34.70 2.04 -18.76
CA GLU A 113 -35.63 1.38 -19.71
C GLU A 113 -37.06 1.63 -19.21
N LEU A 114 -37.62 2.79 -19.58
CA LEU A 114 -39.05 3.10 -19.52
C LEU A 114 -39.52 3.61 -20.89
#